data_AF-A0A9Q7BD98-F1
#
_entry.id   AF-A0A9Q7BD98-F1
#
_cell.length_a   1.000
_cell.length_b   1.000
_cell.length_c   1.000
_cell.angle_alpha   90.00
_cell.angle_beta   90.00
_cell.angle_gamma   90.00
#
_symmetry.space_group_name_H-M   'P 1'
#
loop_
_entity.id
_entity.type
_entity.pdbx_description
1 polymer ?
#
loop_
_entity_poly.entity_id
_entity_poly.type
_entity_poly.pdbx_seq_one_letter_code
_entity_poly.pdbx_strand_id
1 'polypeptide(L)'
;MIFPSNRVRIMVAIKPVDFRKGHNGLAALVKNELHKDPFIGTVFVFRSRKADRRKLIYWDGSGIVLAYNDRRSYYTSFLSS
;
A
#
# COMPACT_ATOMS: atom_id res chain seq x y z
N MET A 1 -13.50 10.24 1.40
CA MET A 1 -12.83 9.11 0.73
C MET A 1 -13.06 9.19 -0.76
N ILE A 2 -12.13 9.83 -1.47
CA ILE A 2 -12.13 9.87 -2.93
C ILE A 2 -10.91 9.06 -3.37
N PHE A 3 -11.15 8.00 -4.14
CA PHE A 3 -10.05 7.28 -4.77
C PHE A 3 -9.43 8.19 -5.86
N PRO A 4 -8.10 8.24 -6.01
CA PRO A 4 -7.48 9.10 -7.03
C PRO A 4 -8.04 8.74 -8.42
N SER A 5 -8.67 9.70 -9.10
CA SER A 5 -9.33 9.47 -10.39
C SER A 5 -8.45 9.89 -11.58
N ASN A 6 -8.69 9.24 -12.72
CA ASN A 6 -8.13 9.43 -14.07
C ASN A 6 -6.74 8.84 -14.41
N ARG A 7 -5.73 8.89 -13.54
CA ARG A 7 -4.42 8.22 -13.77
C ARG A 7 -3.78 7.81 -12.44
N VAL A 8 -4.07 6.59 -11.99
CA VAL A 8 -3.50 6.06 -10.74
C VAL A 8 -2.09 5.55 -11.01
N ARG A 9 -1.10 6.20 -10.40
CA ARG A 9 0.26 5.65 -10.37
C ARG A 9 0.33 4.62 -9.24
N ILE A 10 0.73 3.40 -9.59
CA ILE A 10 0.95 2.33 -8.61
C ILE A 10 2.45 2.07 -8.53
N MET A 11 3.01 2.13 -7.33
CA MET A 11 4.41 1.83 -7.07
C MET A 11 4.53 0.66 -6.11
N VAL A 12 5.24 -0.39 -6.52
CA VAL A 12 5.44 -1.58 -5.70
C VAL A 12 6.83 -1.53 -5.07
N ALA A 13 6.89 -1.56 -3.74
CA ALA A 13 8.15 -1.67 -3.02
C ALA A 13 8.77 -3.06 -3.27
N ILE A 14 10.00 -3.05 -3.77
CA ILE A 14 10.74 -4.27 -4.16
C ILE A 14 11.28 -5.03 -2.94
N LYS A 15 11.69 -4.29 -1.90
CA LYS A 15 12.17 -4.84 -0.63
C LYS A 15 10.97 -5.20 0.26
N PRO A 16 10.97 -6.38 0.90
CA PRO A 16 9.95 -6.72 1.87
C PRO A 16 9.96 -5.75 3.06
N VAL A 17 8.77 -5.40 3.55
CA VAL A 17 8.61 -4.45 4.67
C VAL A 17 8.19 -5.18 5.94
N ASP A 18 8.56 -4.63 7.10
CA ASP A 18 7.99 -5.04 8.37
C ASP A 18 6.50 -4.66 8.45
N PHE A 19 5.64 -5.67 8.40
CA PHE A 19 4.19 -5.49 8.37
C PHE A 19 3.58 -5.14 9.73
N ARG A 20 4.38 -5.01 10.78
CA ARG A 20 3.97 -4.38 12.04
C ARG A 20 3.82 -2.86 11.91
N LYS A 21 4.43 -2.24 10.89
CA LYS A 21 4.25 -0.81 10.62
C LYS A 21 2.79 -0.49 10.23
N GLY A 22 2.21 0.49 10.91
CA GLY A 22 0.96 1.12 10.52
C GLY A 22 1.14 2.15 9.39
N HIS A 23 0.09 2.89 9.08
CA HIS A 23 0.07 3.93 8.03
C HIS A 23 1.20 4.96 8.17
N ASN A 24 1.42 5.53 9.36
CA ASN A 24 2.50 6.50 9.59
C ASN A 24 3.90 5.91 9.34
N GLY A 25 4.13 4.67 9.80
CA GLY A 25 5.41 3.99 9.59
C GLY A 25 5.68 3.64 8.13
N LEU A 26 4.63 3.35 7.37
CA LEU A 26 4.73 3.11 5.92
C LEU A 26 4.91 4.42 5.14
N ALA A 27 4.22 5.50 5.51
CA ALA A 27 4.42 6.82 4.92
C ALA A 27 5.86 7.33 5.16
N ALA A 28 6.40 7.12 6.37
CA ALA A 28 7.80 7.41 6.67
C ALA A 28 8.77 6.60 5.80
N LEU A 29 8.45 5.32 5.50
CA LEU A 29 9.26 4.50 4.60
C LEU A 29 9.22 5.05 3.17
N VAL A 30 8.05 5.44 2.66
CA VAL A 30 7.93 6.07 1.33
C VAL A 30 8.81 7.31 1.24
N LYS A 31 8.77 8.17 2.27
CA LYS A 31 9.56 9.40 2.32
C LYS A 31 11.07 9.12 2.41
N ASN A 32 11.48 8.28 3.36
CA ASN A 32 12.87 8.14 3.75
C ASN A 32 13.64 7.11 2.90
N GLU A 33 12.98 6.03 2.47
CA GLU A 33 13.62 4.94 1.75
C GLU A 33 13.33 4.97 0.24
N LEU A 34 12.11 5.35 -0.15
CA LEU A 34 11.74 5.45 -1.58
C LEU A 34 11.98 6.85 -2.16
N HIS A 35 12.26 7.84 -1.31
CA HIS A 35 12.44 9.24 -1.68
C HIS A 35 11.27 9.77 -2.52
N LYS A 36 10.04 9.42 -2.12
CA LYS A 36 8.79 9.91 -2.72
C LYS A 36 7.94 10.61 -1.69
N ASP A 37 7.03 11.44 -2.17
CA ASP A 37 6.00 12.04 -1.33
C ASP A 37 4.86 11.01 -1.11
N PRO A 38 4.52 10.64 0.15
CA PRO A 38 3.38 9.77 0.44
C PRO A 38 2.01 10.47 0.32
N PHE A 39 1.97 11.80 0.20
CA PHE A 39 0.74 12.60 0.21
C PHE A 39 0.25 13.01 -1.19
N ILE A 40 0.70 12.27 -2.22
CA ILE A 40 0.24 12.43 -3.60
C ILE A 40 -0.70 11.28 -3.99
N GLY A 41 -1.40 11.41 -5.12
CA GLY A 41 -2.31 10.39 -5.66
C GLY A 41 -1.65 9.09 -6.17
N THR A 42 -0.50 8.71 -5.62
CA THR A 42 0.20 7.45 -5.90
C THR A 42 -0.19 6.41 -4.85
N VAL A 43 -0.50 5.21 -5.32
CA VAL A 43 -0.73 4.05 -4.46
C VAL A 43 0.60 3.31 -4.26
N PHE A 44 1.06 3.23 -3.02
CA PHE A 44 2.27 2.49 -2.66
C PHE A 44 1.89 1.10 -2.13
N VAL A 45 2.41 0.06 -2.77
CA VAL A 45 2.14 -1.34 -2.46
C VAL A 45 3.36 -1.94 -1.77
N PHE A 46 3.13 -2.56 -0.62
CA PHE A 46 4.15 -3.28 0.15
C PHE A 46 3.78 -4.75 0.22
N ARG A 47 4.81 -5.59 0.33
CA ARG A 47 4.68 -7.03 0.59
C ARG A 47 5.36 -7.44 1.89
N SER A 48 4.79 -8.41 2.57
CA SER A 48 5.44 -9.02 3.74
C SER A 48 6.66 -9.82 3.32
N ARG A 49 7.55 -10.10 4.28
CA ARG A 49 8.70 -10.99 4.10
C ARG A 49 8.27 -12.38 3.60
N LYS A 50 7.19 -12.94 4.16
CA LYS A 50 6.61 -14.23 3.75
C LYS A 50 5.82 -14.18 2.44
N ALA A 51 5.66 -13.00 1.82
CA ALA A 51 4.85 -12.78 0.62
C ALA A 51 3.35 -13.13 0.76
N ASP A 52 2.87 -13.41 1.96
CA ASP A 52 1.50 -13.83 2.25
C ASP A 52 0.54 -12.65 2.47
N ARG A 53 1.08 -11.44 2.67
CA ARG A 53 0.31 -10.25 3.03
C ARG A 53 0.74 -9.06 2.20
N ARG A 54 -0.24 -8.20 1.91
CA ARG A 54 -0.07 -6.95 1.16
C ARG A 54 -0.68 -5.79 1.95
N LYS A 55 0.04 -4.68 1.99
CA LYS A 55 -0.45 -3.39 2.49
C LYS A 55 -0.36 -2.38 1.37
N LEU A 56 -1.36 -1.53 1.24
CA LEU A 56 -1.36 -0.41 0.30
C LEU A 56 -1.60 0.87 1.09
N ILE A 57 -0.86 1.92 0.78
CA ILE A 57 -1.19 3.26 1.25
C ILE A 57 -1.38 4.22 0.09
N TYR A 58 -2.30 5.16 0.25
CA TYR A 58 -2.47 6.31 -0.63
C TYR A 58 -3.10 7.48 0.12
N TRP A 59 -2.91 8.69 -0.38
CA TRP A 59 -3.55 9.89 0.14
C TRP A 59 -4.86 10.14 -0.61
N ASP A 60 -5.96 10.32 0.13
CA ASP A 60 -7.29 10.55 -0.45
C ASP A 60 -7.69 12.04 -0.53
N GLY A 61 -6.76 12.95 -0.22
CA GLY A 61 -7.01 14.39 -0.08
C GLY A 61 -7.20 14.84 1.38
N SER A 62 -7.59 13.94 2.27
CA SER A 62 -7.86 14.24 3.69
C SER A 62 -7.01 13.42 4.66
N GLY A 63 -6.61 12.22 4.26
CA GLY A 63 -5.90 11.28 5.12
C GLY A 63 -5.11 10.24 4.32
N ILE A 64 -4.14 9.63 5.01
CA ILE A 64 -3.52 8.39 4.52
C ILE A 64 -4.53 7.27 4.74
N VAL A 65 -4.93 6.62 3.66
CA VAL A 65 -5.72 5.39 3.69
C VAL A 65 -4.77 4.20 3.70
N LEU A 66 -5.05 3.22 4.56
CA LEU A 66 -4.34 1.94 4.58
C LEU A 66 -5.30 0.81 4.22
N ALA A 67 -5.04 0.14 3.09
CA ALA A 67 -5.69 -1.11 2.75
C ALA A 67 -4.78 -2.28 3.11
N TYR A 68 -5.35 -3.32 3.71
CA TYR A 68 -4.63 -4.52 4.12
C TYR A 68 -5.37 -5.75 3.61
N ASN A 69 -4.64 -6.65 2.96
CA ASN A 69 -5.17 -7.91 2.51
C ASN A 69 -4.13 -9.01 2.69
N ASP A 70 -4.58 -10.22 2.94
CA ASP A 70 -3.76 -11.41 2.95
C ASP A 70 -4.14 -12.34 1.78
N ARG A 71 -3.22 -13.23 1.40
CA ARG A 71 -3.41 -14.16 0.28
C ARG A 71 -4.50 -15.21 0.54
N ARG A 72 -4.92 -15.41 1.78
CA ARG A 72 -5.96 -16.39 2.16
C ARG A 72 -7.34 -15.76 2.27
N SER A 73 -7.43 -14.44 2.14
CA SER A 73 -8.68 -13.70 2.14
C SER A 73 -9.62 -14.25 1.08
N TYR A 74 -10.78 -14.74 1.54
CA TYR A 74 -11.79 -15.40 0.72
C TYR A 74 -12.16 -14.59 -0.54
N TYR A 75 -12.19 -13.26 -0.44
CA TYR A 75 -12.48 -12.37 -1.56
C TYR A 75 -11.45 -12.42 -2.69
N THR A 76 -10.20 -12.80 -2.41
CA THR A 76 -9.14 -12.89 -3.42
C THR A 76 -9.10 -14.28 -4.07
N SER A 77 -9.55 -15.32 -3.35
CA SER A 77 -9.58 -16.71 -3.81
C SER A 77 -10.55 -16.91 -4.98
N PHE A 78 -11.73 -16.28 -4.93
CA PHE A 78 -12.76 -16.41 -5.97
C PHE A 78 -12.38 -15.77 -7.32
N LEU A 79 -11.54 -14.73 -7.32
CA LEU A 79 -11.09 -14.06 -8.54
C LEU A 79 -9.85 -14.72 -9.18
N SER A 80 -9.31 -15.76 -8.53
CA SER A 80 -8.16 -16.53 -9.02
C SER A 80 -8.56 -17.90 -9.58
N SER A 81 -9.86 -18.15 -9.76
CA SER A 81 -10.44 -19.39 -10.32
C SER A 81 -10.85 -19.18 -11.77
#